data_AF-A0A1A8W592-F1
#
_entry.id   AF-A0A1A8W592-F1
#
_cell.length_a   1.000
_cell.length_b   1.000
_cell.length_c   1.000
_cell.angle_alpha   90.00
_cell.angle_beta   90.00
_cell.angle_gamma   90.00
#
_symmetry.space_group_name_H-M   'P 1'
#
loop_
_entity.id
_entity.type
_entity.pdbx_description
1 polymer ?
#
loop_
_entity_poly.entity_id
_entity_poly.type
_entity_poly.pdbx_seq_one_letter_code
_entity_poly.pdbx_strand_id
1 'polypeptide(L)'
;MIEDSIDENCHVKNWLKEFEYTKIHENDLNEVIMNYFCVHRMYDVAKEFQKEANVKPDMPIDTVKIRYLIQSEIMNNKIEEAIEHINNLDEGILKKHKDLVFFLKKQQLLKLILNSNINEAIMYSQQELAPYVNEKSEEAKKLIQKIEKKKNTLKRIDDIILSYYNVDNGTKGKNKLIII
;
A
#
# COMPACT_ATOMS: atom_id res chain seq x y z
N MET A 1 -15.07 8.34 -28.35
CA MET A 1 -15.16 9.57 -27.54
C MET A 1 -16.57 10.06 -27.72
N ILE A 2 -17.42 9.84 -26.72
CA ILE A 2 -18.73 10.48 -26.67
C ILE A 2 -18.44 11.81 -25.98
N GLU A 3 -18.39 12.88 -26.76
CA GLU A 3 -18.43 14.23 -26.21
C GLU A 3 -19.84 14.39 -25.65
N ASP A 4 -19.96 14.32 -24.32
CA ASP A 4 -21.17 14.72 -23.63
C ASP A 4 -21.46 16.17 -24.03
N SER A 5 -22.56 16.37 -24.76
CA SER A 5 -23.08 17.69 -25.09
C SER A 5 -23.36 18.40 -23.77
N ILE A 6 -22.52 19.38 -23.43
CA ILE A 6 -22.77 20.28 -22.31
C ILE A 6 -24.08 21.00 -22.64
N ASP A 7 -25.14 20.63 -21.94
CA ASP A 7 -26.43 21.31 -22.02
C ASP A 7 -26.23 22.75 -21.52
N GLU A 8 -26.04 23.67 -22.47
CA GLU A 8 -25.91 25.11 -22.24
C GLU A 8 -27.17 25.74 -21.59
N ASN A 9 -28.21 24.95 -21.33
CA ASN A 9 -29.46 25.41 -20.73
C ASN A 9 -29.59 25.12 -19.22
N CYS A 10 -28.50 24.84 -18.52
CA CYS A 10 -28.47 24.94 -17.05
C CYS A 10 -28.45 26.42 -16.63
N HIS A 11 -29.56 27.13 -16.87
CA HIS A 11 -29.78 28.42 -16.22
C HIS A 11 -29.81 28.19 -14.71
N VAL A 12 -28.94 28.88 -13.95
CA VAL A 12 -28.87 28.83 -12.47
C VAL A 12 -30.27 28.88 -11.81
N LYS A 13 -31.22 29.59 -12.41
CA LYS A 13 -32.63 29.65 -11.97
C LYS A 13 -33.37 28.31 -12.03
N ASN A 14 -33.11 27.46 -13.02
CA ASN A 14 -33.72 26.14 -13.12
C ASN A 14 -33.12 25.18 -12.08
N TRP A 15 -31.81 25.24 -11.85
CA TRP A 15 -31.16 24.43 -10.82
C TRP A 15 -31.64 24.77 -9.40
N LEU A 16 -31.81 26.06 -9.10
CA LEU A 16 -32.35 26.50 -7.80
C LEU A 16 -33.79 26.00 -7.57
N LYS A 17 -34.63 25.97 -8.61
CA LYS A 17 -35.99 25.43 -8.53
C LYS A 17 -35.99 23.92 -8.27
N GLU A 18 -35.12 23.17 -8.94
CA GLU A 18 -34.97 21.73 -8.67
C GLU A 18 -34.43 21.45 -7.26
N PHE A 19 -33.55 22.33 -6.75
CA PHE A 19 -33.04 22.24 -5.39
C PHE A 19 -34.12 22.53 -4.33
N GLU A 20 -35.06 23.45 -4.58
CA GLU A 20 -36.19 23.72 -3.68
C GLU A 20 -37.06 22.49 -3.41
N TYR A 21 -37.17 21.56 -4.37
CA TYR A 21 -37.91 20.31 -4.18
C TYR A 21 -37.11 19.23 -3.45
N THR A 22 -35.79 19.38 -3.32
CA THR A 22 -34.92 18.42 -2.66
C THR A 22 -34.86 18.70 -1.16
N LYS A 23 -35.68 17.98 -0.39
CA LYS A 23 -35.66 18.06 1.08
C LYS A 23 -34.49 17.25 1.63
N ILE A 24 -33.43 17.93 2.03
CA ILE A 24 -32.34 17.34 2.82
C ILE A 24 -32.70 17.52 4.28
N HIS A 25 -32.79 16.42 5.04
CA HIS A 25 -32.97 16.53 6.48
C HIS A 25 -31.64 16.87 7.14
N GLU A 26 -31.68 17.81 8.09
CA GLU A 26 -30.49 18.23 8.85
C GLU A 26 -29.81 17.05 9.56
N ASN A 27 -30.60 16.08 10.02
CA ASN A 27 -30.07 14.87 10.64
C ASN A 27 -29.23 14.03 9.65
N ASP A 28 -29.67 13.88 8.40
CA ASP A 28 -28.92 13.14 7.38
C ASP A 28 -27.57 13.83 7.10
N LEU A 29 -27.56 15.16 7.07
CA LEU A 29 -26.33 15.93 6.92
C LEU A 29 -25.39 15.75 8.12
N ASN A 30 -25.94 15.81 9.34
CA ASN A 30 -25.16 15.62 10.56
C ASN A 30 -24.57 14.21 10.65
N GLU A 31 -25.28 13.17 10.19
CA GLU A 31 -24.75 11.80 10.09
C GLU A 31 -23.57 11.72 9.13
N VAL A 32 -23.66 12.35 7.95
CA VAL A 32 -22.57 12.40 6.97
C VAL A 32 -21.35 13.13 7.54
N ILE A 33 -21.55 14.27 8.20
CA ILE A 33 -20.48 15.04 8.84
C ILE A 33 -19.84 14.25 9.98
N MET A 34 -20.64 13.58 10.82
CA MET A 34 -20.13 12.72 11.89
C MET A 34 -19.28 11.57 11.33
N ASN A 35 -19.75 10.90 10.27
CA ASN A 35 -19.00 9.85 9.60
C ASN A 35 -17.69 10.39 9.03
N TYR A 36 -17.70 11.58 8.43
CA TYR A 36 -16.47 12.24 7.94
C TYR A 36 -15.43 12.40 9.05
N PHE A 37 -15.79 13.00 10.19
CA PHE A 37 -14.87 13.16 11.32
C PHE A 37 -14.33 11.82 11.83
N CYS A 38 -15.21 10.82 11.88
CA CYS A 38 -14.86 9.46 12.30
C CYS A 38 -13.89 8.77 11.34
N VAL A 39 -14.10 8.85 10.03
CA VAL A 39 -13.23 8.25 8.99
C VAL A 39 -11.88 8.95 8.95
N HIS A 40 -11.86 10.28 9.10
CA HIS A 40 -10.64 11.10 9.12
C HIS A 40 -9.91 11.09 10.46
N ARG A 41 -10.40 10.31 11.46
CA ARG A 41 -9.77 10.13 12.76
C ARG A 41 -9.68 11.42 13.58
N MET A 42 -10.61 12.34 13.37
CA MET A 42 -10.70 13.62 14.07
C MET A 42 -11.49 13.46 15.38
N TYR A 43 -10.88 12.78 16.37
CA TYR A 43 -11.57 12.40 17.61
C TYR A 43 -12.14 13.60 18.38
N ASP A 44 -11.35 14.65 18.60
CA ASP A 44 -11.80 15.81 19.39
C ASP A 44 -12.98 16.52 18.71
N VAL A 45 -12.93 16.65 17.38
CA VAL A 45 -14.01 17.26 16.59
C VAL A 45 -15.26 16.40 16.59
N ALA A 46 -15.12 15.10 16.35
CA ALA A 46 -16.24 14.16 16.41
C ALA A 46 -16.93 14.17 17.79
N LYS A 47 -16.14 14.30 18.86
CA LYS A 47 -16.64 14.29 20.24
C LYS A 47 -17.43 15.53 20.60
N GLU A 48 -16.95 16.71 20.22
CA GLU A 48 -17.71 17.93 20.44
C GLU A 48 -18.95 17.98 19.52
N PHE A 49 -18.80 17.59 18.26
CA PHE A 49 -19.92 17.51 17.32
C PHE A 49 -21.03 16.55 17.77
N GLN A 50 -20.66 15.41 18.39
CA GLN A 50 -21.62 14.48 18.96
C GLN A 50 -22.51 15.13 20.04
N LYS A 51 -21.92 15.99 20.88
CA LYS A 51 -22.65 16.69 21.94
C LYS A 51 -23.56 17.78 21.38
N GLU A 52 -23.09 18.49 20.36
CA GLU A 52 -23.79 19.64 19.77
C GLU A 52 -24.93 19.20 18.84
N ALA A 53 -24.66 18.29 17.90
CA ALA A 53 -25.63 17.83 16.91
C ALA A 53 -26.52 16.67 17.40
N ASN A 54 -26.23 16.12 18.59
CA ASN A 54 -26.91 14.95 19.17
C ASN A 54 -26.93 13.72 18.22
N VAL A 55 -25.93 13.62 17.34
CA VAL A 55 -25.76 12.50 16.40
C VAL A 55 -24.82 11.46 16.99
N LYS A 56 -25.21 10.18 16.90
CA LYS A 56 -24.39 9.06 17.34
C LYS A 56 -23.61 8.48 16.16
N PRO A 57 -22.28 8.27 16.30
CA PRO A 57 -21.53 7.56 15.28
C PRO A 57 -21.91 6.07 15.23
N ASP A 58 -21.76 5.46 14.05
CA ASP A 58 -22.04 4.03 13.82
C ASP A 58 -21.15 3.08 14.63
N MET A 59 -20.01 3.58 15.11
CA MET A 59 -19.06 2.84 15.92
C MET A 59 -18.72 3.63 17.20
N PRO A 60 -18.26 2.95 18.27
CA PRO A 60 -17.87 3.63 19.49
C PRO A 60 -16.82 4.71 19.21
N ILE A 61 -17.04 5.93 19.68
CA ILE A 61 -16.20 7.09 19.35
C ILE A 61 -14.74 6.92 19.78
N ASP A 62 -14.49 6.14 20.84
CA ASP A 62 -13.14 5.85 21.33
C ASP A 62 -12.31 5.05 20.32
N THR A 63 -12.95 4.30 19.42
CA THR A 63 -12.25 3.60 18.32
C THR A 63 -11.63 4.57 17.33
N VAL A 64 -12.13 5.82 17.22
CA VAL A 64 -11.52 6.88 16.41
C VAL A 64 -10.13 7.21 16.94
N LYS A 65 -9.99 7.31 18.26
CA LYS A 65 -8.71 7.57 18.94
C LYS A 65 -7.73 6.41 18.77
N ILE A 66 -8.19 5.18 18.90
CA ILE A 66 -7.35 3.98 18.71
C ILE A 66 -6.85 3.90 17.26
N ARG A 67 -7.72 4.12 16.27
CA ARG A 67 -7.31 4.13 14.85
C ARG A 67 -6.33 5.25 14.53
N TYR A 68 -6.44 6.41 15.18
CA TYR A 68 -5.43 7.46 15.10
C TYR A 68 -4.08 6.99 15.66
N LEU A 69 -4.09 6.36 16.84
CA LEU A 69 -2.88 5.84 17.49
C LEU A 69 -2.17 4.81 16.60
N ILE A 70 -2.89 3.82 16.10
CA ILE A 70 -2.36 2.80 15.18
C ILE A 70 -1.74 3.46 13.94
N GLN A 71 -2.42 4.43 13.33
CA GLN A 71 -1.86 5.15 12.19
C GLN A 71 -0.56 5.88 12.55
N SER A 72 -0.55 6.59 13.68
CA SER A 72 0.64 7.32 14.15
C SER A 72 1.83 6.38 14.37
N GLU A 73 1.60 5.23 14.98
CA GLU A 73 2.64 4.22 15.22
C GLU A 73 3.20 3.66 13.91
N ILE A 74 2.34 3.35 12.94
CA ILE A 74 2.75 2.93 11.60
C ILE A 74 3.63 3.99 10.93
N MET A 75 3.20 5.26 10.96
CA MET A 75 3.94 6.37 10.34
C MET A 75 5.29 6.63 11.02
N ASN A 76 5.38 6.34 12.32
CA ASN A 76 6.61 6.48 13.11
C ASN A 76 7.48 5.21 13.15
N ASN A 77 7.18 4.19 12.32
CA ASN A 77 7.90 2.91 12.28
C ASN A 77 7.93 2.14 13.61
N LYS A 78 6.87 2.27 14.40
CA LYS A 78 6.56 1.52 15.63
C LYS A 78 5.57 0.40 15.30
N ILE A 79 6.03 -0.57 14.52
CA ILE A 79 5.12 -1.54 13.89
C ILE A 79 4.68 -2.61 14.87
N GLU A 80 5.54 -2.95 15.83
CA GLU A 80 5.25 -3.90 16.90
C GLU A 80 4.10 -3.39 17.78
N GLU A 81 4.16 -2.12 18.21
CA GLU A 81 3.12 -1.46 18.98
C GLU A 81 1.81 -1.33 18.18
N ALA A 82 1.92 -0.99 16.89
CA ALA A 82 0.75 -0.94 16.00
C ALA A 82 0.07 -2.31 15.87
N ILE A 83 0.83 -3.40 15.76
CA ILE A 83 0.30 -4.77 15.68
C ILE A 83 -0.41 -5.14 16.99
N GLU A 84 0.16 -4.79 18.14
CA GLU A 84 -0.45 -5.01 19.45
C GLU A 84 -1.80 -4.28 19.54
N HIS A 85 -1.84 -2.99 19.21
CA HIS A 85 -3.08 -2.22 19.22
C HIS A 85 -4.12 -2.71 18.21
N ILE A 86 -3.72 -3.20 17.04
CA ILE A 86 -4.65 -3.83 16.08
C ILE A 86 -5.27 -5.09 16.68
N ASN A 87 -4.46 -5.97 17.29
CA ASN A 87 -4.97 -7.19 17.90
C ASN A 87 -5.86 -6.91 19.13
N ASN A 88 -5.51 -5.89 19.93
CA ASN A 88 -6.33 -5.43 21.06
C ASN A 88 -7.67 -4.85 20.59
N LEU A 89 -7.71 -4.24 19.40
CA LEU A 89 -8.94 -3.74 18.80
C LEU A 89 -9.81 -4.89 18.25
N ASP A 90 -9.22 -5.82 17.52
CA ASP A 90 -9.85 -7.05 17.02
C ASP A 90 -8.78 -8.07 16.56
N GLU A 91 -8.66 -9.17 17.29
CA GLU A 91 -7.72 -10.27 17.01
C GLU A 91 -7.92 -10.96 15.65
N GLY A 92 -9.07 -10.75 15.01
CA GLY A 92 -9.45 -11.30 13.72
C GLY A 92 -8.93 -10.51 12.52
N ILE A 93 -8.60 -9.22 12.67
CA ILE A 93 -8.23 -8.33 11.55
C ILE A 93 -7.02 -8.90 10.79
N LEU A 94 -5.92 -9.16 11.50
CA LEU A 94 -4.67 -9.63 10.88
C LEU A 94 -4.78 -11.08 10.38
N LYS A 95 -5.67 -11.89 10.98
CA LYS A 95 -5.94 -13.26 10.52
C LYS A 95 -6.71 -13.26 9.20
N LYS A 96 -7.68 -12.35 9.06
CA LYS A 96 -8.54 -12.21 7.87
C LYS A 96 -7.82 -11.49 6.72
N HIS A 97 -7.01 -10.48 7.04
CA HIS A 97 -6.34 -9.60 6.08
C HIS A 97 -4.82 -9.82 6.08
N LYS A 98 -4.39 -10.94 5.47
CA LYS A 98 -2.96 -11.30 5.36
C LYS A 98 -2.13 -10.29 4.54
N ASP A 99 -2.78 -9.57 3.65
CA ASP A 99 -2.22 -8.44 2.91
C ASP A 99 -1.80 -7.28 3.83
N LEU A 100 -2.58 -6.96 4.86
CA LEU A 100 -2.19 -5.97 5.87
C LEU A 100 -0.94 -6.40 6.62
N VAL A 101 -0.84 -7.68 7.00
CA VAL A 101 0.36 -8.24 7.63
C VAL A 101 1.58 -8.08 6.72
N PHE A 102 1.42 -8.34 5.43
CA PHE A 102 2.48 -8.12 4.44
C PHE A 102 2.92 -6.65 4.39
N PHE A 103 1.99 -5.69 4.37
CA PHE A 103 2.33 -4.25 4.35
C PHE A 103 3.04 -3.79 5.63
N LEU A 104 2.60 -4.27 6.80
CA LEU A 104 3.25 -3.96 8.07
C LEU A 104 4.68 -4.51 8.10
N LYS A 105 4.88 -5.77 7.70
CA LYS A 105 6.21 -6.39 7.61
C LYS A 105 7.09 -5.71 6.56
N LYS A 106 6.52 -5.24 5.45
CA LYS A 106 7.24 -4.46 4.43
C LYS A 106 7.73 -3.12 5.00
N GLN A 107 6.96 -2.47 5.86
CA GLN A 107 7.38 -1.24 6.55
C GLN A 107 8.55 -1.50 7.51
N GLN A 108 8.52 -2.61 8.25
CA GLN A 108 9.66 -3.04 9.10
C GLN A 108 10.92 -3.31 8.27
N LEU A 109 10.79 -3.97 7.12
CA LEU A 109 11.90 -4.18 6.21
C LEU A 109 12.48 -2.85 5.69
N LEU A 110 11.63 -1.89 5.35
CA LEU A 110 12.07 -0.56 4.92
C LEU A 110 12.90 0.13 6.02
N LYS A 111 12.49 0.04 7.28
CA LYS A 111 13.25 0.56 8.44
C LYS A 111 14.66 -0.05 8.51
N LEU A 112 14.79 -1.37 8.35
CA LEU A 112 16.09 -2.05 8.35
C LEU A 112 16.99 -1.57 7.21
N ILE A 113 16.40 -1.38 6.01
CA ILE A 113 17.13 -0.86 4.84
C ILE A 113 17.58 0.59 5.07
N LEU A 114 16.70 1.46 5.60
CA LEU A 114 17.02 2.86 5.87
C LEU A 114 18.13 3.01 6.92
N ASN A 115 18.21 2.09 7.89
CA ASN A 115 19.27 2.06 8.89
C ASN A 115 20.59 1.45 8.38
N SER A 116 20.69 1.10 7.09
CA SER A 116 21.86 0.43 6.48
C SER A 116 22.17 -0.96 7.06
N ASN A 117 21.22 -1.61 7.73
CA ASN A 117 21.37 -2.96 8.28
C ASN A 117 21.06 -4.03 7.21
N ILE A 118 21.91 -4.11 6.18
CA ILE A 118 21.64 -4.93 4.98
C ILE A 118 21.48 -6.42 5.31
N ASN A 119 22.35 -6.98 6.16
CA ASN A 119 22.31 -8.42 6.49
C ASN A 119 21.03 -8.79 7.26
N GLU A 120 20.64 -7.96 8.23
CA GLU A 120 19.38 -8.15 8.97
C GLU A 120 18.18 -7.99 8.06
N ALA A 121 18.19 -6.99 7.16
CA ALA A 121 17.14 -6.80 6.17
C ALA A 121 16.96 -8.03 5.27
N ILE A 122 18.06 -8.64 4.81
CA ILE A 122 18.03 -9.87 4.01
C ILE A 122 17.44 -11.02 4.83
N MET A 123 17.95 -11.26 6.03
CA MET A 123 17.46 -12.34 6.91
C MET A 123 15.97 -12.17 7.22
N TYR A 124 15.57 -10.96 7.60
CA TYR A 124 14.18 -10.59 7.87
C TYR A 124 13.28 -10.81 6.64
N SER A 125 13.72 -10.37 5.46
CA SER A 125 12.95 -10.56 4.23
C SER A 125 12.67 -12.04 3.92
N GLN A 126 13.63 -12.92 4.21
CA GLN A 126 13.51 -14.36 3.94
C GLN A 126 12.66 -15.07 4.98
N GLN A 127 12.82 -14.74 6.26
CA GLN A 127 12.13 -15.44 7.35
C GLN A 127 10.73 -14.90 7.58
N GLU A 128 10.58 -13.58 7.59
CA GLU A 128 9.37 -12.91 8.05
C GLU A 128 8.47 -12.45 6.90
N LEU A 129 9.06 -11.93 5.81
CA LEU A 129 8.27 -11.37 4.70
C LEU A 129 7.87 -12.43 3.67
N ALA A 130 8.79 -13.32 3.28
CA ALA A 130 8.58 -14.32 2.24
C ALA A 130 7.32 -15.20 2.42
N PRO A 131 6.95 -15.68 3.63
CA PRO A 131 5.74 -16.48 3.82
C PRO A 131 4.44 -15.77 3.43
N TYR A 132 4.44 -14.43 3.45
CA TYR A 132 3.27 -13.59 3.15
C TYR A 132 3.25 -13.10 1.69
N VAL A 133 4.27 -13.44 0.91
CA VAL A 133 4.37 -13.12 -0.52
C VAL A 133 3.38 -13.97 -1.36
N ASN A 134 2.78 -15.00 -0.77
CA ASN A 134 1.96 -15.99 -1.47
C ASN A 134 0.74 -15.39 -2.22
N GLU A 135 0.77 -15.55 -3.54
CA GLU A 135 -0.26 -15.61 -4.61
C GLU A 135 -1.48 -14.67 -4.65
N LYS A 136 -1.86 -13.94 -3.60
CA LYS A 136 -3.01 -13.02 -3.63
C LYS A 136 -2.65 -11.55 -3.69
N SER A 137 -1.42 -11.17 -3.36
CA SER A 137 -0.97 -9.78 -3.54
C SER A 137 -0.51 -9.58 -4.98
N GLU A 138 -1.35 -8.90 -5.78
CA GLU A 138 -1.00 -8.50 -7.16
C GLU A 138 0.28 -7.67 -7.22
N GLU A 139 0.59 -6.89 -6.17
CA GLU A 139 1.84 -6.17 -6.06
C GLU A 139 3.04 -7.11 -5.86
N ALA A 140 2.89 -8.11 -5.00
CA ALA A 140 3.94 -9.10 -4.76
C ALA A 140 4.23 -9.92 -6.04
N LYS A 141 3.20 -10.31 -6.78
CA LYS A 141 3.35 -10.96 -8.10
C LYS A 141 4.13 -10.08 -9.08
N LYS A 142 3.75 -8.80 -9.20
CA LYS A 142 4.46 -7.85 -10.07
C LYS A 142 5.92 -7.70 -9.66
N LEU A 143 6.20 -7.69 -8.35
CA LEU A 143 7.56 -7.60 -7.82
C LEU A 143 8.38 -8.86 -8.17
N ILE A 144 7.83 -10.05 -7.89
CA ILE A 144 8.46 -11.34 -8.22
C ILE A 144 8.73 -11.44 -9.72
N GLN A 145 7.76 -11.08 -10.57
CA GLN A 145 7.92 -11.11 -12.01
C GLN A 145 9.04 -10.18 -12.49
N LYS A 146 9.18 -8.99 -11.88
CA LYS A 146 10.31 -8.07 -12.17
C LYS A 146 11.65 -8.67 -11.74
N ILE A 147 11.70 -9.31 -10.58
CA ILE A 147 12.91 -9.98 -10.06
C ILE A 147 13.31 -11.14 -10.99
N GLU A 148 12.37 -11.99 -11.37
CA GLU A 148 12.62 -13.15 -12.23
C GLU A 148 13.12 -12.73 -13.63
N LYS A 149 12.53 -11.66 -14.19
CA LYS A 149 13.03 -11.05 -15.44
C LYS A 149 14.48 -10.60 -15.31
N LYS A 150 14.83 -9.87 -14.24
CA LYS A 150 16.21 -9.43 -13.99
C LYS A 150 17.17 -10.61 -13.83
N LYS A 151 16.78 -11.63 -13.06
CA LYS A 151 17.56 -12.84 -12.84
C LYS A 151 17.82 -13.59 -14.16
N ASN A 152 16.81 -13.74 -15.01
CA ASN A 152 16.97 -14.35 -16.33
C ASN A 152 17.90 -13.55 -17.25
N THR A 153 17.84 -12.21 -17.20
CA THR A 153 18.78 -11.37 -17.95
C THR A 153 20.21 -11.55 -17.46
N LEU A 154 20.45 -11.54 -16.13
CA LEU A 154 21.78 -11.80 -15.57
C LEU A 154 22.31 -13.17 -16.01
N LYS A 155 21.47 -14.20 -15.89
CA LYS A 155 21.85 -15.55 -16.33
C LYS A 155 22.23 -15.60 -17.81
N ARG A 156 21.48 -14.93 -18.69
CA ARG A 156 21.84 -14.82 -20.13
C ARG A 156 23.18 -14.12 -20.33
N ILE A 157 23.48 -13.08 -19.55
CA ILE A 157 24.79 -12.40 -19.61
C ILE A 157 25.90 -13.35 -19.17
N ASP A 158 25.73 -14.06 -18.06
CA ASP A 158 26.70 -15.03 -17.55
C ASP A 158 26.94 -16.16 -18.57
N ASP A 159 25.87 -16.70 -19.17
CA ASP A 159 25.95 -17.73 -20.22
C ASP A 159 26.71 -17.23 -21.47
N ILE A 160 26.48 -15.98 -21.87
CA ILE A 160 27.22 -15.34 -22.98
C ILE A 160 28.70 -15.21 -22.63
N ILE A 161 29.02 -14.69 -21.44
CA ILE A 161 30.41 -14.54 -20.97
C ILE A 161 31.12 -15.90 -20.97
N LEU A 162 30.49 -16.94 -20.40
CA LEU A 162 31.01 -18.30 -20.37
C LEU A 162 31.21 -18.87 -21.79
N SER A 163 30.32 -18.56 -22.74
CA SER A 163 30.47 -19.00 -24.13
C SER A 163 31.70 -18.39 -24.80
N TYR A 164 32.04 -17.13 -24.52
CA TYR A 164 33.28 -16.50 -25.02
C TYR A 164 34.52 -17.15 -24.43
N TYR A 165 34.57 -17.38 -23.11
CA TYR A 165 35.72 -18.00 -22.45
C TYR A 165 35.91 -19.49 -22.81
N ASN A 166 34.83 -20.22 -23.11
CA ASN A 166 34.94 -21.62 -23.55
C ASN A 166 35.42 -21.78 -25.01
N VAL A 167 35.30 -20.73 -25.84
CA VAL A 167 35.80 -20.73 -27.22
C VAL A 167 37.32 -20.51 -27.27
N ASP A 168 37.90 -19.76 -26.33
CA ASP A 168 39.34 -19.46 -26.30
C ASP A 168 40.22 -20.64 -25.81
N ASN A 169 39.65 -21.63 -25.13
CA ASN A 169 40.38 -22.83 -24.70
C ASN A 169 40.50 -23.90 -25.81
N GLY A 170 39.87 -23.70 -26.97
CA GLY A 170 39.81 -24.66 -28.09
C GLY A 170 40.73 -24.38 -29.28
N THR A 171 41.42 -23.23 -29.33
CA THR A 171 42.21 -22.81 -30.51
C THR A 171 43.71 -22.64 -30.21
N LYS A 172 44.31 -23.57 -29.46
CA LYS A 172 45.75 -23.84 -29.63
C LYS A 172 45.94 -24.75 -30.85
N GLY A 173 46.06 -24.16 -32.03
CA GLY A 173 46.37 -24.94 -33.21
C GLY A 173 46.34 -24.18 -34.52
N LYS A 174 47.48 -23.58 -34.87
CA LYS A 174 47.92 -23.24 -36.23
C LYS A 174 47.15 -22.13 -36.95
N ASN A 175 47.76 -20.95 -37.01
CA ASN A 175 48.21 -20.46 -38.31
C ASN A 175 49.40 -19.51 -38.18
N LYS A 176 50.47 -19.89 -38.88
CA LYS A 176 51.72 -19.15 -39.06
C LYS A 176 51.69 -18.61 -40.49
N LEU A 177 51.72 -17.29 -40.68
CA LEU A 177 52.09 -16.54 -41.90
C LEU A 177 52.03 -15.05 -41.49
N ILE A 178 53.13 -14.41 -41.08
CA ILE A 178 54.11 -13.68 -41.92
C ILE A 178 53.44 -12.97 -43.10
N ILE A 179 53.55 -11.63 -43.16
CA ILE A 179 54.12 -10.84 -44.25
C ILE A 179 54.20 -9.35 -43.80
N ILE A 180 55.45 -8.89 -43.71
CA ILE A 180 56.04 -7.53 -43.65
C ILE A 180 55.67 -6.63 -42.47
#